data_AF-A0AAD4VEQ5-F1
#
_entry.id   AF-A0AAD4VEQ5-F1
#
_cell.length_a   1.000
_cell.length_b   1.000
_cell.length_c   1.000
_cell.angle_alpha   90.00
_cell.angle_beta   90.00
_cell.angle_gamma   90.00
#
_symmetry.space_group_name_H-M   'P 1'
#
loop_
_entity.id
_entity.type
_entity.pdbx_description
1 polymer ?
#
loop_
_entity_poly.entity_id
_entity_poly.type
_entity_poly.pdbx_seq_one_letter_code
_entity_poly.pdbx_strand_id
1 'polypeptide(L)'
;MATALRRRRGTKSSEIKRVKELGAKEFVGNTDPAEAESWITDVERIFEVLECPAEDRVRLATILLKGNAYHWWKAVKRGYENPAAINWEEFQRVFSEQFYPPSYKHAKKSEFLYLK
;
A
#
# COMPACT_ATOMS: atom_id res chain seq x y z
N MET A 1 1.42 -11.80 38.45
CA MET A 1 0.25 -11.04 37.97
C MET A 1 0.70 -10.15 36.81
N ALA A 2 0.58 -10.61 35.56
CA ALA A 2 0.86 -9.78 34.39
C ALA A 2 -0.36 -9.84 33.46
N THR A 3 -1.20 -8.81 33.54
CA THR A 3 -2.38 -8.64 32.69
C THR A 3 -1.92 -8.30 31.29
N ALA A 4 -1.98 -9.29 30.39
CA ALA A 4 -1.83 -9.04 28.96
C ALA A 4 -2.99 -8.13 28.51
N LEU A 5 -2.68 -6.87 28.23
CA LEU A 5 -3.58 -5.96 27.53
C LEU A 5 -3.77 -6.50 26.11
N ARG A 6 -4.75 -7.39 25.94
CA ARG A 6 -5.26 -7.80 24.64
C ARG A 6 -5.81 -6.54 23.98
N ARG A 7 -5.03 -5.93 23.09
CA ARG A 7 -5.51 -4.89 22.18
C ARG A 7 -6.78 -5.43 21.53
N ARG A 8 -7.91 -4.82 21.84
CA ARG A 8 -9.19 -5.17 21.22
C ARG A 8 -9.03 -4.90 19.73
N ARG A 9 -9.05 -5.97 18.92
CA ARG A 9 -9.15 -5.85 17.47
C ARG A 9 -10.42 -5.04 17.18
N GLY A 10 -10.27 -3.91 16.50
CA GLY A 10 -11.40 -3.07 16.12
C GLY A 10 -12.29 -3.78 15.10
N THR A 11 -13.51 -3.27 14.90
CA THR A 11 -14.35 -3.74 13.79
C THR A 11 -13.78 -3.27 12.45
N LYS A 12 -14.10 -3.96 11.35
CA LYS A 12 -13.64 -3.59 9.98
C LYS A 12 -13.88 -2.11 9.64
N SER A 13 -15.02 -1.56 10.07
CA SER A 13 -15.37 -0.15 9.88
C SER A 13 -14.43 0.78 10.66
N SER A 14 -14.05 0.40 11.89
CA SER A 14 -13.15 1.17 12.72
C SER A 14 -11.72 1.22 12.19
N GLU A 15 -11.24 0.16 11.53
CA GLU A 15 -9.89 0.14 10.94
C GLU A 15 -9.77 1.08 9.75
N ILE A 16 -10.76 1.05 8.85
CA ILE A 16 -10.84 1.96 7.70
C ILE A 16 -10.91 3.41 8.18
N LYS A 17 -11.72 3.67 9.20
CA LYS A 17 -11.83 5.00 9.82
C LYS A 17 -10.47 5.46 10.37
N ARG A 18 -9.77 4.61 11.12
CA ARG A 18 -8.45 4.94 11.69
C ARG A 18 -7.37 5.18 10.63
N VAL A 19 -7.36 4.39 9.56
CA VAL A 19 -6.43 4.59 8.44
C VAL A 19 -6.65 5.96 7.79
N LYS A 20 -7.92 6.35 7.55
CA LYS A 20 -8.25 7.69 7.02
C LYS A 20 -7.94 8.82 8.01
N GLU A 21 -8.20 8.62 9.30
CA GLU A 21 -7.92 9.60 10.36
C GLU A 21 -6.42 9.87 10.54
N LEU A 22 -5.56 8.90 10.27
CA LEU A 22 -4.11 9.07 10.24
C LEU A 22 -3.58 9.68 8.93
N GLY A 23 -4.47 10.18 8.07
CA GLY A 23 -4.10 10.92 6.87
C GLY A 23 -3.76 10.04 5.66
N ALA A 24 -4.20 8.77 5.64
CA ALA A 24 -4.02 7.93 4.46
C ALA A 24 -4.71 8.57 3.24
N LYS A 25 -3.91 8.83 2.21
CA LYS A 25 -4.38 9.43 0.96
C LYS A 25 -4.93 8.37 0.02
N GLU A 26 -5.90 8.77 -0.77
CA GLU A 26 -6.42 7.93 -1.86
C GLU A 26 -5.51 8.06 -3.09
N PHE A 27 -5.33 6.97 -3.85
CA PHE A 27 -4.50 6.95 -5.06
C PHE A 27 -5.34 6.60 -6.28
N VAL A 28 -5.35 7.51 -7.26
CA VAL A 28 -6.22 7.42 -8.45
C VAL A 28 -5.55 6.64 -9.60
N GLY A 29 -4.21 6.61 -9.65
CA GLY A 29 -3.46 5.82 -10.64
C GLY A 29 -3.22 6.50 -12.00
N ASN A 30 -3.42 7.81 -12.10
CA ASN A 30 -3.06 8.64 -13.25
C ASN A 30 -1.93 9.63 -12.93
N THR A 31 -1.16 9.32 -11.89
CA THR A 31 -0.25 10.24 -11.20
C THR A 31 1.21 9.94 -11.56
N ASP A 32 2.10 10.90 -11.33
CA ASP A 32 3.55 10.75 -11.53
C ASP A 32 4.14 9.57 -10.71
N PRO A 33 5.16 8.86 -11.23
CA PRO A 33 5.85 7.79 -10.49
C PRO A 33 6.32 8.16 -9.08
N ALA A 34 6.76 9.41 -8.85
CA ALA A 34 7.18 9.87 -7.54
C ALA A 34 6.00 9.97 -6.55
N GLU A 35 4.82 10.33 -7.03
CA GLU A 35 3.62 10.36 -6.19
C GLU A 35 3.13 8.94 -5.86
N ALA A 36 3.25 8.00 -6.80
CA ALA A 36 2.94 6.59 -6.55
C ALA A 36 3.90 5.98 -5.50
N GLU A 37 5.20 6.28 -5.61
CA GLU A 37 6.21 5.90 -4.63
C GLU A 37 5.93 6.53 -3.25
N SER A 38 5.66 7.84 -3.19
CA SER A 38 5.30 8.52 -1.94
C SER A 38 4.04 7.90 -1.32
N TRP A 39 3.04 7.56 -2.13
CA TRP A 39 1.79 7.01 -1.64
C TRP A 39 1.99 5.65 -0.96
N ILE A 40 2.74 4.72 -1.58
CA ILE A 40 2.94 3.39 -0.99
C ILE A 40 3.78 3.48 0.29
N THR A 41 4.78 4.36 0.34
CA THR A 41 5.58 4.62 1.54
C THR A 41 4.74 5.20 2.68
N ASP A 42 3.85 6.16 2.38
CA ASP A 42 2.98 6.75 3.40
C ASP A 42 1.97 5.72 3.96
N VAL A 43 1.40 4.89 3.10
CA VAL A 43 0.50 3.80 3.52
C VAL A 43 1.22 2.78 4.40
N GLU A 44 2.45 2.41 4.05
CA GLU A 44 3.27 1.49 4.85
C GLU A 44 3.58 2.08 6.24
N ARG A 45 3.97 3.36 6.31
CA ARG A 45 4.17 4.06 7.59
C ARG A 45 2.92 4.05 8.46
N ILE A 46 1.75 4.27 7.88
CA ILE A 46 0.47 4.23 8.60
C ILE A 46 0.19 2.82 9.13
N PHE A 47 0.47 1.78 8.34
CA PHE A 47 0.32 0.40 8.78
C PHE A 47 1.26 0.04 9.94
N GLU A 48 2.48 0.56 9.95
CA GLU A 48 3.40 0.40 11.08
C GLU A 48 2.87 1.09 12.34
N VAL A 49 2.44 2.35 12.24
CA VAL A 49 1.88 3.12 13.36
C VAL A 49 0.63 2.46 13.94
N LEU A 50 -0.19 1.84 13.09
CA LEU A 50 -1.40 1.13 13.51
C LEU A 50 -1.13 -0.30 14.01
N GLU A 51 0.11 -0.79 13.88
CA GLU A 51 0.47 -2.21 14.03
C GLU A 51 -0.51 -3.12 13.26
N CYS A 52 -0.77 -2.73 12.01
CA CYS A 52 -1.71 -3.40 11.14
C CYS A 52 -1.23 -4.84 10.84
N PRO A 53 -2.08 -5.87 11.11
CA PRO A 53 -1.79 -7.24 10.74
C PRO A 53 -1.48 -7.37 9.25
N ALA A 54 -0.49 -8.20 8.89
CA ALA A 54 -0.05 -8.39 7.51
C ALA A 54 -1.19 -8.84 6.59
N GLU A 55 -2.08 -9.70 7.10
CA GLU A 55 -3.28 -10.22 6.42
C GLU A 55 -4.29 -9.13 6.03
N ASP A 56 -4.29 -7.98 6.71
CA ASP A 56 -5.23 -6.88 6.47
C ASP A 56 -4.67 -5.79 5.54
N ARG A 57 -3.35 -5.70 5.37
CA ARG A 57 -2.67 -4.61 4.65
C ARG A 57 -3.16 -4.45 3.21
N VAL A 58 -3.21 -5.54 2.45
CA VAL A 58 -3.67 -5.53 1.05
C VAL A 58 -5.13 -5.08 0.95
N ARG A 59 -5.99 -5.55 1.86
CA ARG A 59 -7.40 -5.17 1.92
C ARG A 59 -7.55 -3.68 2.20
N LEU A 60 -6.81 -3.14 3.18
CA LEU A 60 -6.87 -1.73 3.54
C LEU A 60 -6.30 -0.84 2.43
N ALA A 61 -5.17 -1.21 1.82
CA ALA A 61 -4.61 -0.47 0.68
C ALA A 61 -5.57 -0.47 -0.51
N THR A 62 -6.26 -1.58 -0.78
CA THR A 62 -7.28 -1.68 -1.83
C THR A 62 -8.41 -0.65 -1.66
N ILE A 63 -8.77 -0.28 -0.43
CA ILE A 63 -9.83 0.71 -0.14
C ILE A 63 -9.38 2.13 -0.48
N LEU A 64 -8.08 2.38 -0.39
CA LEU A 64 -7.44 3.66 -0.72
C LEU A 64 -7.19 3.80 -2.22
N LEU A 65 -7.20 2.71 -2.99
CA LEU A 65 -7.17 2.79 -4.45
C LEU A 65 -8.50 3.30 -5.00
N LYS A 66 -8.43 4.25 -5.94
CA LYS A 66 -9.56 4.83 -6.66
C LYS A 66 -9.28 4.83 -8.16
N GLY A 67 -10.31 5.15 -8.95
CA GLY A 67 -10.19 5.33 -10.40
C GLY A 67 -9.37 4.24 -11.09
N ASN A 68 -8.39 4.66 -11.88
CA ASN A 68 -7.53 3.77 -12.66
C ASN A 68 -6.77 2.77 -11.79
N ALA A 69 -6.26 3.17 -10.63
CA ALA A 69 -5.54 2.26 -9.74
C ALA A 69 -6.45 1.15 -9.21
N TYR A 70 -7.70 1.47 -8.86
CA TYR A 70 -8.64 0.45 -8.42
C TYR A 70 -9.02 -0.51 -9.56
N HIS A 71 -9.24 0.02 -10.76
CA HIS A 71 -9.53 -0.81 -11.95
C HIS A 71 -8.36 -1.73 -12.31
N TRP A 72 -7.14 -1.20 -12.31
CA TRP A 72 -5.91 -1.97 -12.50
C TRP A 72 -5.80 -3.09 -11.46
N TRP A 73 -5.97 -2.78 -10.17
CA TRP A 73 -5.84 -3.78 -9.12
C TRP A 73 -6.88 -4.91 -9.25
N LYS A 74 -8.09 -4.59 -9.69
CA LYS A 74 -9.10 -5.60 -10.03
C LYS A 74 -8.66 -6.49 -11.19
N ALA A 75 -8.02 -5.95 -12.21
CA ALA A 75 -7.52 -6.71 -13.35
C ALA A 75 -6.37 -7.64 -12.93
N VAL A 76 -5.41 -7.12 -12.17
CA VAL A 76 -4.30 -7.91 -11.61
C VAL A 76 -4.84 -9.09 -10.83
N LYS A 77 -5.74 -8.88 -9.86
CA LYS A 77 -6.34 -9.97 -9.08
C LYS A 77 -7.04 -11.04 -9.92
N ARG A 78 -7.61 -10.71 -11.08
CA ARG A 78 -8.25 -11.70 -11.96
C ARG A 78 -7.24 -12.63 -12.64
N GLY A 79 -5.98 -12.22 -12.72
CA GLY A 79 -4.90 -13.04 -13.29
C GLY A 79 -4.28 -14.04 -12.31
N TYR A 80 -4.59 -13.96 -11.01
CA TYR A 80 -4.08 -14.90 -10.00
C TYR A 80 -5.04 -16.07 -9.82
N GLU A 81 -4.50 -17.28 -9.71
CA GLU A 81 -5.29 -18.48 -9.37
C GLU A 81 -5.90 -18.39 -7.96
N ASN A 82 -5.15 -17.82 -7.01
CA ASN A 82 -5.63 -17.54 -5.66
C ASN A 82 -5.43 -16.07 -5.28
N PRO A 83 -6.37 -15.18 -5.63
CA PRO A 83 -6.25 -13.75 -5.34
C PRO A 83 -6.25 -13.41 -3.85
N ALA A 84 -6.76 -14.31 -2.99
CA ALA A 84 -6.79 -14.13 -1.55
C ALA A 84 -5.43 -14.42 -0.89
N ALA A 85 -4.52 -15.12 -1.58
CA ALA A 85 -3.17 -15.41 -1.10
C ALA A 85 -2.16 -14.29 -1.42
N ILE A 86 -2.57 -13.25 -2.15
CA ILE A 86 -1.70 -12.11 -2.44
C ILE A 86 -1.39 -11.38 -1.13
N ASN A 87 -0.14 -11.48 -0.68
CA ASN A 87 0.34 -10.82 0.52
C ASN A 87 0.81 -9.38 0.22
N TRP A 88 1.23 -8.66 1.26
CA TRP A 88 1.64 -7.26 1.14
C TRP A 88 2.85 -7.07 0.23
N GLU A 89 3.85 -7.95 0.32
CA GLU A 89 5.07 -7.88 -0.50
C GLU A 89 4.76 -8.03 -1.99
N GLU A 90 3.90 -8.99 -2.33
CA GLU A 90 3.48 -9.21 -3.72
C GLU A 90 2.65 -8.04 -4.24
N PHE A 91 1.76 -7.47 -3.42
CA PHE A 91 1.06 -6.23 -3.76
C PHE A 91 2.03 -5.08 -4.06
N GLN A 92 3.04 -4.85 -3.20
CA GLN A 92 4.06 -3.82 -3.41
C GLN A 92 4.84 -4.06 -4.71
N ARG A 93 5.22 -5.32 -4.99
CA ARG A 93 5.95 -5.69 -6.20
C ARG A 93 5.18 -5.29 -7.45
N VAL A 94 3.94 -5.78 -7.61
CA VAL A 94 3.13 -5.50 -8.81
C VAL A 94 2.70 -4.04 -8.89
N PHE A 95 2.44 -3.38 -7.75
CA PHE A 95 2.17 -1.95 -7.71
C PHE A 95 3.36 -1.15 -8.24
N SER A 96 4.58 -1.53 -7.82
CA SER A 96 5.81 -0.89 -8.28
C SER A 96 6.07 -1.05 -9.76
N GLU A 97 5.80 -2.24 -10.31
CA GLU A 97 5.97 -2.53 -11.73
C GLU A 97 5.00 -1.70 -12.58
N GLN A 98 3.78 -1.47 -12.06
CA GLN A 98 2.76 -0.71 -12.77
C GLN A 98 2.99 0.81 -12.73
N PHE A 99 3.28 1.38 -11.55
CA PHE A 99 3.18 2.83 -11.34
C PHE A 99 4.52 3.55 -11.25
N TYR A 100 5.63 2.85 -11.00
CA TYR A 100 6.96 3.47 -10.99
C TYR A 100 8.01 2.53 -11.62
N PRO A 101 8.10 2.52 -12.96
CA PRO A 101 8.84 1.52 -13.72
C PRO A 101 10.35 1.54 -13.44
N PRO A 102 11.09 0.49 -13.84
CA PRO A 102 12.53 0.39 -13.64
C PRO A 102 13.32 1.63 -14.09
N SER A 103 12.93 2.26 -15.20
CA SER A 103 13.56 3.50 -15.69
C SER A 103 13.55 4.63 -14.67
N TYR A 104 12.41 4.85 -13.99
CA TYR A 104 12.31 5.81 -12.90
C TYR A 104 13.19 5.40 -11.70
N LYS A 105 13.15 4.12 -11.32
CA LYS A 105 14.00 3.58 -10.23
C LYS A 105 15.50 3.74 -10.54
N HIS A 106 15.91 3.55 -11.78
CA HIS A 106 17.28 3.72 -12.24
C HIS A 106 17.72 5.19 -12.28
N ALA A 107 16.83 6.09 -12.70
CA ALA A 107 17.07 7.53 -12.66
C ALA A 107 17.33 8.01 -11.23
N LYS A 108 16.47 7.62 -10.27
CA LYS A 108 16.65 7.92 -8.84
C LYS A 108 17.97 7.41 -8.25
N LYS A 109 18.33 6.16 -8.55
CA LYS A 109 19.63 5.61 -8.13
C LYS A 109 20.80 6.40 -8.72
N SER A 110 20.68 6.84 -9.97
CA SER A 110 21.72 7.63 -10.63
C SER A 110 21.82 9.03 -10.01
N GLU A 111 20.70 9.71 -9.77
CA GLU A 111 20.66 11.00 -9.05
C GLU A 111 21.37 10.89 -7.70
N PHE A 112 21.09 9.85 -6.91
CA PHE A 112 21.74 9.63 -5.61
C PHE A 112 23.25 9.36 -5.73
N LEU A 113 23.69 8.65 -6.77
CA LEU A 113 25.12 8.36 -7.01
C LEU A 113 25.91 9.57 -7.55
N TYR A 114 25.22 10.54 -8.17
CA TYR A 114 25.84 11.73 -8.75
C TYR A 114 25.62 13.01 -7.92
N LEU A 115 24.90 12.94 -6.81
CA LEU A 115 24.87 13.98 -5.78
C LEU A 115 26.17 13.89 -4.97
N LYS A 116 27.12 14.77 -5.29
CA LYS A 116 28.41 14.94 -4.61
C LYS A 116 28.28 15.75 -3.33
#